data_AF-A0A6A5W8X8-F1
#
_entry.id   AF-A0A6A5W8X8-F1
#
_cell.length_a   1.000
_cell.length_b   1.000
_cell.length_c   1.000
_cell.angle_alpha   90.00
_cell.angle_beta   90.00
_cell.angle_gamma   90.00
#
_symmetry.space_group_name_H-M   'P 1'
#
loop_
_entity.id
_entity.type
_entity.pdbx_description
1 polymer ?
#
loop_
_entity_poly.entity_id
_entity_poly.type
_entity_poly.pdbx_seq_one_letter_code
_entity_poly.pdbx_strand_id
1 'polypeptide(L)'
;MVVERKWGENHINKSLKQVASNTWIIGNLVLSRSQSPSKTTTWVEEVDGSSYTITNGPNHLPSASLDSPDIELVHEAGDASAVWSIGNSAICKVRYLERGVTPEAVTLNFVQQRKPRFRTPKVLYNPMASVLD
;
A
#
# COMPACT_ATOMS: atom_id res chain seq x y z
N MET A 1 9.17 -17.63 15.67
CA MET A 1 7.77 -17.47 15.22
C MET A 1 7.71 -17.82 13.75
N VAL A 2 7.29 -19.05 13.47
CA VAL A 2 7.20 -19.64 12.12
C VAL A 2 6.31 -18.75 11.26
N VAL A 3 6.73 -18.46 10.03
CA VAL A 3 5.91 -17.70 9.06
C VAL A 3 4.76 -18.61 8.67
N GLU A 4 3.57 -18.33 9.19
CA GLU A 4 2.37 -19.06 8.80
C GLU A 4 1.94 -18.56 7.41
N ARG A 5 2.21 -19.38 6.41
CA ARG A 5 1.81 -19.12 5.02
C ARG A 5 0.29 -19.12 4.95
N LYS A 6 -0.28 -17.99 4.58
CA LYS A 6 -1.73 -17.84 4.44
C LYS A 6 -2.19 -18.26 3.05
N TRP A 7 -3.28 -19.03 3.00
CA TRP A 7 -3.89 -19.54 1.77
C TRP A 7 -5.35 -19.12 1.66
N GLY A 8 -5.97 -19.32 0.49
CA GLY A 8 -7.39 -19.05 0.28
C GLY A 8 -7.72 -17.56 0.43
N GLU A 9 -8.72 -17.23 1.26
CA GLU A 9 -9.14 -15.83 1.53
C GLU A 9 -8.12 -14.99 2.30
N ASN A 10 -7.11 -15.65 2.87
CA ASN A 10 -6.04 -15.00 3.61
C ASN A 10 -4.76 -14.86 2.77
N HIS A 11 -4.76 -15.32 1.52
CA HIS A 11 -3.59 -15.24 0.64
C HIS A 11 -3.17 -13.78 0.41
N ILE A 12 -1.87 -13.54 0.25
CA ILE A 12 -1.32 -12.18 0.27
C ILE A 12 -1.84 -11.31 -0.89
N ASN A 13 -2.10 -11.88 -2.05
CA ASN A 13 -2.71 -11.18 -3.19
C ASN A 13 -4.20 -10.81 -2.99
N LYS A 14 -4.82 -11.25 -1.88
CA LYS A 14 -6.17 -10.82 -1.46
C LYS A 14 -6.13 -9.79 -0.33
N SER A 15 -4.95 -9.24 -0.02
CA SER A 15 -4.78 -8.28 1.09
C SER A 15 -5.39 -6.91 0.78
N LEU A 16 -5.53 -6.56 -0.50
CA LEU A 16 -6.23 -5.37 -0.95
C LEU A 16 -7.64 -5.76 -1.39
N LYS A 17 -8.65 -5.18 -0.74
CA LYS A 17 -10.07 -5.49 -1.01
C LYS A 17 -10.88 -4.23 -1.21
N GLN A 18 -11.96 -4.31 -1.98
CA GLN A 18 -12.85 -3.18 -2.24
C GLN A 18 -14.03 -3.19 -1.27
N VAL A 19 -14.39 -2.00 -0.77
CA VAL A 19 -15.54 -1.80 0.13
C VAL A 19 -16.62 -0.97 -0.54
N ALA A 20 -16.20 0.01 -1.34
CA ALA A 20 -17.05 0.84 -2.18
C ALA A 20 -16.32 1.20 -3.48
N SER A 21 -17.00 1.84 -4.41
CA SER A 21 -16.46 2.19 -5.74
C SER A 21 -15.15 2.98 -5.69
N ASN A 22 -14.96 3.79 -4.65
CA ASN A 22 -13.79 4.64 -4.44
C ASN A 22 -13.08 4.37 -3.11
N THR A 23 -13.33 3.22 -2.47
CA THR A 23 -12.80 2.92 -1.13
C THR A 23 -12.36 1.46 -1.03
N TRP A 24 -11.14 1.26 -0.56
CA TRP A 24 -10.48 -0.04 -0.43
C TRP A 24 -9.86 -0.20 0.94
N ILE A 25 -9.55 -1.44 1.31
CA ILE A 25 -8.89 -1.80 2.56
C ILE A 25 -7.61 -2.54 2.26
N ILE A 26 -6.57 -2.20 3.01
CA ILE A 26 -5.28 -2.88 3.03
C ILE A 26 -4.94 -3.18 4.49
N GLY A 27 -5.23 -4.40 4.95
CA GLY A 27 -5.09 -4.74 6.37
C GLY A 27 -6.03 -3.91 7.26
N ASN A 28 -5.47 -3.05 8.12
CA ASN A 28 -6.22 -2.11 8.97
C ASN A 28 -6.26 -0.68 8.39
N LEU A 29 -5.90 -0.50 7.13
CA LEU A 29 -5.89 0.80 6.47
C LEU A 29 -7.08 0.92 5.53
N VAL A 30 -7.62 2.13 5.44
CA VAL A 30 -8.60 2.52 4.42
C VAL A 30 -7.90 3.42 3.42
N LEU A 31 -7.99 3.04 2.16
CA LEU A 31 -7.60 3.85 1.01
C LEU A 31 -8.87 4.40 0.38
N SER A 32 -8.95 5.72 0.21
CA SER A 32 -10.08 6.37 -0.45
C SER A 32 -9.61 7.27 -1.59
N ARG A 33 -10.30 7.21 -2.73
CA ARG A 33 -10.12 8.09 -3.88
C ARG A 33 -11.17 9.20 -3.90
N SER A 34 -10.75 10.41 -4.26
CA SER A 34 -11.59 11.59 -4.42
C SER A 34 -11.23 12.35 -5.70
N GLN A 35 -12.18 13.09 -6.28
CA GLN A 35 -11.95 13.86 -7.51
C GLN A 35 -11.08 15.10 -7.30
N SER A 36 -10.93 15.56 -6.06
CA SER A 36 -10.13 16.71 -5.72
C SER A 36 -9.34 16.47 -4.43
N PRO A 37 -8.20 17.15 -4.24
CA PRO A 37 -7.42 17.07 -3.02
C PRO A 37 -8.13 17.74 -1.84
N SER A 38 -7.85 17.22 -0.64
CA SER A 38 -8.29 17.75 0.64
C SER A 38 -7.09 17.91 1.58
N LYS A 39 -7.31 18.46 2.78
CA LYS A 39 -6.24 18.62 3.79
C LYS A 39 -5.63 17.30 4.24
N THR A 40 -6.34 16.19 4.09
CA THR A 40 -5.90 14.85 4.51
C THR A 40 -5.31 14.03 3.36
N THR A 41 -5.22 14.61 2.16
CA THR A 41 -4.71 13.93 0.97
C THR A 41 -3.28 13.42 1.20
N THR A 42 -3.04 12.15 0.87
CA THR A 42 -1.72 11.52 0.94
C THR A 42 -0.92 11.73 -0.34
N TRP A 43 -1.57 11.59 -1.51
CA TRP A 43 -0.99 11.98 -2.80
C TRP A 43 -2.08 12.39 -3.81
N VAL A 44 -1.65 13.07 -4.85
CA VAL A 44 -2.49 13.56 -5.95
C VAL A 44 -1.95 12.97 -7.25
N GLU A 45 -2.84 12.53 -8.12
CA GLU A 45 -2.51 12.11 -9.48
C GLU A 45 -2.19 13.32 -10.34
N GLU A 46 -1.05 13.26 -11.03
CA GLU A 46 -0.61 14.36 -11.90
C GLU A 46 -1.49 14.51 -13.14
N VAL A 47 -2.14 13.42 -13.59
CA VAL A 47 -2.85 13.36 -14.88
C VAL A 47 -4.24 14.00 -14.80
N ASP A 48 -5.03 13.65 -13.78
CA ASP A 48 -6.44 14.05 -13.68
C ASP A 48 -6.77 14.87 -12.43
N GLY A 49 -5.78 15.13 -11.56
CA GLY A 49 -5.96 15.87 -10.32
C GLY A 49 -6.76 15.13 -9.24
N SER A 50 -7.12 13.86 -9.49
CA SER A 50 -7.73 13.02 -8.47
C SER A 50 -6.76 12.77 -7.33
N SER A 51 -7.28 12.49 -6.15
CA SER A 51 -6.46 12.35 -4.95
C SER A 51 -6.78 11.08 -4.19
N TYR A 52 -5.78 10.60 -3.47
CA TYR A 52 -5.91 9.44 -2.62
C TYR A 52 -5.52 9.79 -1.19
N THR A 53 -6.25 9.19 -0.26
CA THR A 53 -6.05 9.36 1.18
C THR A 53 -5.93 8.00 1.84
N ILE A 54 -4.91 7.83 2.69
CA ILE A 54 -4.74 6.66 3.55
C ILE A 54 -5.10 7.05 4.98
N THR A 55 -6.01 6.31 5.61
CA THR A 55 -6.35 6.44 7.02
C THR A 55 -6.33 5.10 7.72
N ASN A 56 -6.31 5.11 9.05
CA ASN A 56 -6.58 3.91 9.83
C ASN A 56 -8.08 3.59 9.75
N GLY A 57 -8.39 2.35 9.42
CA GLY A 57 -9.74 1.81 9.35
C GLY A 57 -10.08 0.92 10.54
N PRO A 58 -11.38 0.64 10.76
CA PRO A 58 -11.79 -0.42 11.67
C PRO A 58 -11.29 -1.78 11.16
N ASN A 59 -11.01 -2.71 12.07
CA ASN A 59 -10.47 -4.04 11.73
C ASN A 59 -11.40 -4.90 10.85
N HIS A 60 -12.67 -4.51 10.70
CA HIS A 60 -13.67 -5.27 9.97
C HIS A 60 -14.61 -4.34 9.21
N LEU A 61 -14.53 -4.40 7.89
CA LEU A 61 -15.52 -3.83 6.99
C LEU A 61 -15.94 -4.93 6.00
N PRO A 62 -17.19 -4.93 5.55
CA PRO A 62 -17.61 -5.81 4.47
C PRO A 62 -16.79 -5.49 3.23
N SER A 63 -16.19 -6.52 2.63
CA SER A 63 -15.30 -6.37 1.49
C SER A 63 -15.71 -7.32 0.36
N ALA A 64 -15.73 -6.82 -0.86
CA ALA A 64 -15.94 -7.61 -2.07
C ALA A 64 -14.61 -7.94 -2.75
N SER A 65 -14.68 -8.74 -3.82
CA SER A 65 -13.57 -8.90 -4.76
C SER A 65 -13.15 -7.53 -5.30
N LEU A 66 -11.85 -7.35 -5.50
CA LEU A 66 -11.31 -6.12 -6.08
C LEU A 66 -11.76 -5.99 -7.54
N ASP A 67 -12.59 -5.00 -7.82
CA ASP A 67 -13.02 -4.61 -9.17
C ASP A 67 -12.89 -3.09 -9.31
N SER A 68 -11.68 -2.67 -9.68
CA SER A 68 -11.36 -1.25 -9.84
C SER A 68 -10.49 -1.03 -11.07
N PRO A 69 -10.83 -0.03 -11.92
CA PRO A 69 -9.96 0.37 -13.02
C PRO A 69 -8.70 1.11 -12.54
N ASP A 70 -8.69 1.58 -11.30
CA ASP A 70 -7.62 2.39 -10.73
C ASP A 70 -6.59 1.55 -9.96
N ILE A 71 -6.82 0.24 -9.77
CA ILE A 71 -5.95 -0.63 -8.98
C ILE A 71 -5.70 -1.93 -9.73
N GLU A 72 -4.45 -2.21 -10.07
CA GLU A 72 -4.05 -3.41 -10.79
C GLU A 72 -2.97 -4.16 -10.00
N LEU A 73 -3.10 -5.49 -9.90
CA LEU A 73 -2.06 -6.36 -9.36
C LEU A 73 -0.95 -6.50 -10.41
N VAL A 74 0.16 -5.78 -10.23
CA VAL A 74 1.27 -5.72 -11.19
C VAL A 74 2.38 -6.74 -10.92
N HIS A 75 2.44 -7.30 -9.71
CA HIS A 75 3.38 -8.37 -9.38
C HIS A 75 2.92 -9.23 -8.22
N GLU A 76 3.11 -10.55 -8.35
CA GLU A 76 2.87 -11.55 -7.31
C GLU A 76 4.06 -12.50 -7.23
N ALA A 77 4.64 -12.63 -6.03
CA ALA A 77 5.75 -13.54 -5.74
C ALA A 77 5.26 -14.71 -4.88
N GLY A 78 4.26 -15.45 -5.38
CA GLY A 78 3.57 -16.48 -4.64
C GLY A 78 2.97 -15.92 -3.35
N ASP A 79 3.32 -16.52 -2.21
CA ASP A 79 2.86 -16.05 -0.91
C ASP A 79 3.74 -14.93 -0.32
N ALA A 80 4.95 -14.69 -0.84
CA ALA A 80 5.93 -13.80 -0.22
C ALA A 80 5.56 -12.30 -0.29
N SER A 81 5.04 -11.87 -1.42
CA SER A 81 4.61 -10.48 -1.65
C SER A 81 3.62 -10.34 -2.78
N ALA A 82 2.75 -9.35 -2.68
CA ALA A 82 1.90 -8.86 -3.75
C ALA A 82 2.08 -7.34 -3.89
N VAL A 83 2.05 -6.86 -5.13
CA VAL A 83 2.30 -5.47 -5.48
C VAL A 83 1.20 -4.98 -6.41
N TRP A 84 0.59 -3.86 -6.06
CA TRP A 84 -0.43 -3.21 -6.86
C TRP A 84 0.04 -1.83 -7.33
N SER A 85 -0.29 -1.45 -8.55
CA SER A 85 -0.37 -0.05 -8.94
C SER A 85 -1.67 0.55 -8.41
N ILE A 86 -1.62 1.81 -7.98
CA ILE A 86 -2.79 2.59 -7.58
C ILE A 86 -2.73 3.92 -8.31
N GLY A 87 -3.70 4.15 -9.17
CA GLY A 87 -3.65 5.23 -10.14
C GLY A 87 -2.40 5.10 -11.01
N ASN A 88 -1.78 6.23 -11.35
CA ASN A 88 -0.55 6.28 -12.13
C ASN A 88 0.68 6.63 -11.27
N SER A 89 0.46 7.00 -10.01
CA SER A 89 1.47 7.68 -9.21
C SER A 89 1.96 6.89 -8.00
N ALA A 90 1.30 5.79 -7.62
CA ALA A 90 1.62 5.03 -6.42
C ALA A 90 1.72 3.52 -6.64
N ILE A 91 2.60 2.89 -5.86
CA ILE A 91 2.73 1.44 -5.76
C ILE A 91 2.44 1.04 -4.31
N CYS A 92 1.53 0.08 -4.12
CA CYS A 92 1.29 -0.57 -2.84
C CYS A 92 1.98 -1.93 -2.82
N LYS A 93 2.84 -2.17 -1.84
CA LYS A 93 3.52 -3.45 -1.65
C LYS A 93 3.14 -4.06 -0.31
N VAL A 94 2.48 -5.22 -0.36
CA VAL A 94 2.20 -6.04 0.82
C VAL A 94 3.16 -7.22 0.78
N ARG A 95 3.90 -7.45 1.86
CA ARG A 95 4.88 -8.54 1.97
C ARG A 95 4.90 -9.10 3.38
N TYR A 96 5.33 -10.34 3.53
CA TYR A 96 5.65 -10.86 4.85
C TYR A 96 6.82 -10.09 5.48
N LEU A 97 6.75 -9.96 6.80
CA LEU A 97 7.85 -9.43 7.60
C LEU A 97 8.82 -10.56 7.91
N GLU A 98 10.05 -10.41 7.44
CA GLU A 98 11.13 -11.33 7.73
C GLU A 98 12.00 -10.78 8.86
N ARG A 99 12.21 -11.58 9.91
CA ARG A 99 13.04 -11.16 11.04
C ARG A 99 14.50 -11.00 10.61
N GLY A 100 15.15 -9.96 11.12
CA GLY A 100 16.54 -9.65 10.79
C GLY A 100 16.73 -8.96 9.43
N VAL A 101 15.64 -8.79 8.66
CA VAL A 101 15.68 -8.05 7.39
C VAL A 101 15.29 -6.60 7.65
N THR A 102 16.13 -5.67 7.17
CA THR A 102 15.84 -4.24 7.26
C THR A 102 14.58 -3.90 6.45
N PRO A 103 13.60 -3.18 7.01
CA PRO A 103 12.42 -2.77 6.27
C PRO A 103 12.78 -1.92 5.04
N GLU A 104 12.13 -2.17 3.91
CA GLU A 104 12.40 -1.47 2.65
C GLU A 104 12.28 0.06 2.78
N ALA A 105 11.32 0.55 3.57
CA ALA A 105 11.16 1.98 3.86
C ALA A 105 12.38 2.59 4.57
N VAL A 106 13.05 1.84 5.46
CA VAL A 106 14.28 2.28 6.14
C VAL A 106 15.42 2.37 5.14
N THR A 107 15.57 1.36 4.28
CA THR A 107 16.56 1.37 3.20
C THR A 107 16.31 2.53 2.22
N LEU A 108 15.06 2.77 1.81
CA LEU A 108 14.70 3.89 0.93
C LEU A 108 15.05 5.23 1.57
N ASN A 109 14.72 5.44 2.85
CA ASN A 109 15.09 6.65 3.58
C ASN A 109 16.62 6.84 3.62
N PHE A 110 17.36 5.79 3.95
CA PHE A 110 18.83 5.82 3.93
C PHE A 110 19.38 6.20 2.55
N VAL A 111 18.88 5.58 1.47
CA VAL A 111 19.33 5.87 0.10
C VAL A 111 18.99 7.31 -0.29
N GLN A 112 17.79 7.80 0.02
CA GLN A 112 17.39 9.20 -0.24
C GLN A 112 18.34 10.20 0.44
N GLN A 113 18.75 9.92 1.68
CA GLN A 113 19.71 10.77 2.41
C GLN A 113 21.08 10.84 1.74
N ARG A 114 21.44 9.86 0.89
CA ARG A 114 22.67 9.90 0.08
C ARG A 114 22.57 10.78 -1.17
N LYS A 115 21.39 11.36 -1.46
CA LYS A 115 21.13 12.25 -2.60
C LYS A 115 21.64 11.68 -3.93
N PRO A 116 21.18 10.49 -4.33
CA PRO A 116 21.58 9.89 -5.60
C PRO A 116 21.18 10.78 -6.78
N ARG A 117 21.89 10.63 -7.90
CA ARG A 117 21.62 11.38 -9.14
C ARG A 117 20.43 10.84 -9.96
N PHE A 118 19.68 9.90 -9.40
CA PHE A 118 18.48 9.33 -10.01
C PHE A 118 17.31 9.45 -9.03
N ARG A 119 16.08 9.38 -9.55
CA ARG A 119 14.87 9.45 -8.73
C ARG A 119 14.73 8.19 -7.91
N THR A 120 14.50 8.35 -6.62
CA THR A 120 14.18 7.26 -5.71
C THR A 120 12.71 7.32 -5.32
N PRO A 121 12.02 6.18 -5.16
CA PRO A 121 10.65 6.16 -4.66
C PRO A 121 10.55 6.87 -3.30
N LYS A 122 9.49 7.68 -3.12
CA LYS A 122 9.13 8.29 -1.83
C LYS A 122 8.19 7.35 -1.08
N VAL A 123 8.45 7.11 0.20
CA VAL A 123 7.53 6.36 1.06
C VAL A 123 6.33 7.25 1.38
N LEU A 124 5.14 6.85 0.92
CA LEU A 124 3.88 7.54 1.22
C LEU A 124 3.30 7.09 2.56
N TYR A 125 3.42 5.81 2.86
CA TYR A 125 2.96 5.22 4.12
C TYR A 125 3.77 3.95 4.44
N ASN A 126 4.07 3.73 5.72
CA ASN A 126 4.62 2.48 6.23
C ASN A 126 4.10 2.27 7.66
N PRO A 127 3.32 1.20 7.93
CA PRO A 127 2.71 0.97 9.25
C PRO A 127 3.74 0.76 10.37
N MET A 128 5.00 0.49 10.03
CA MET A 128 6.06 0.16 10.99
C MET A 128 7.01 1.33 11.29
N ALA A 129 6.75 2.52 10.76
CA ALA A 129 7.55 3.72 11.06
C ALA A 129 7.30 4.27 12.47
N SER A 130 6.24 3.84 13.15
CA SER A 130 5.82 4.32 14.48
C SER A 130 6.31 3.44 15.65
N VAL A 131 7.27 2.54 15.44
CA VAL A 131 7.82 1.64 16.49
C VAL A 131 9.33 1.87 16.70
N LEU A 132 9.85 3.03 16.30
CA LEU A 132 11.27 3.39 16.47
C LEU A 132 11.45 4.77 17.14
N ASP A 133 10.54 5.13 18.05
CA ASP A 133 10.77 6.18 19.06
C ASP A 133 10.77 5.55 20.45
#